data_AF-A0A3A8RFS7-F1
#
_entry.id   AF-A0A3A8RFS7-F1
#
_cell.length_a   1.000
_cell.length_b   1.000
_cell.length_c   1.000
_cell.angle_alpha   90.00
_cell.angle_beta   90.00
_cell.angle_gamma   90.00
#
_symmetry.space_group_name_H-M   'P 1'
#
loop_
_entity.id
_entity.type
_entity.pdbx_description
1 polymer ?
#
loop_
_entity_poly.entity_id
_entity_poly.type
_entity_poly.pdbx_seq_one_letter_code
_entity_poly.pdbx_strand_id
1 'polypeptide(L)'
;MAKSASTAVATALNSKPALGNKELAVLRGSSSPAKQAAEMKATLNNMKSQMAGLKSQLNDLQSRHAHLGDRFSAQGHGCVGPRDNWQPKDLGAMVEMNKLNQTSGSIGAEQFADSIEAAVGDLDGQAASGEYRAVSDWAANNRERLTPEARQVMDIYSKYAAVSQARGESGIPQGDFKKMLAEMRDVGDASAKKALANLDSKSHGGTVSGQDMARAIKTGTADHDGQAGGAELKEFEKWASKNESRLSPEAKEVLDVYRKHTQAAQAQGRTGLTDKETAAMNKELSKVGAGDVSARKATEALDKQSGPISGEDLTKAIKDGISDTDAHSSTSELKEFEKWAAKNESRLTPEAKEVLKTYQQAAKKAGPEGMTQKEADAMFKKMDGFKTFHDSSMRDALEGLDAKKGKISGNDLTAAIEKGAGDLDGNAAGTEFTDTMKWARQNYDRLTPEAKKVVDTYEKYATRSQAQGSTGIDQKDFKKMINEMKFVSNPRPTRPVFYAA
;
A
#
# COMPACT_ATOMS: atom_id res chain seq x y z
N MET A 1 41.98 -30.36 60.19
CA MET A 1 43.25 -30.31 59.43
C MET A 1 43.12 -29.16 58.44
N ALA A 2 43.63 -27.96 58.79
CA ALA A 2 44.88 -27.36 58.26
C ALA A 2 44.77 -27.05 56.75
N LYS A 3 45.00 -25.86 56.18
CA LYS A 3 45.59 -24.54 56.52
C LYS A 3 45.03 -23.55 55.45
N SER A 4 44.69 -22.29 55.77
CA SER A 4 45.46 -21.05 55.50
C SER A 4 46.20 -21.02 54.15
N ALA A 5 46.37 -19.92 53.41
CA ALA A 5 45.88 -18.54 53.35
C ALA A 5 46.72 -17.85 52.25
N SER A 6 46.15 -16.86 51.55
CA SER A 6 46.80 -15.63 51.06
C SER A 6 47.99 -15.68 50.06
N THR A 7 47.99 -14.72 49.12
CA THR A 7 49.06 -13.71 48.86
C THR A 7 49.31 -13.42 47.35
N ALA A 8 49.18 -12.11 47.02
CA ALA A 8 49.87 -11.28 46.01
C ALA A 8 49.86 -11.65 44.51
N VAL A 9 49.50 -10.77 43.55
CA VAL A 9 49.99 -9.40 43.22
C VAL A 9 51.36 -9.39 42.50
N ALA A 10 51.32 -8.78 41.30
CA ALA A 10 52.37 -8.04 40.56
C ALA A 10 53.15 -8.72 39.40
N THR A 11 52.96 -8.07 38.22
CA THR A 11 53.94 -7.67 37.18
C THR A 11 54.64 -8.69 36.29
N ALA A 12 54.32 -8.61 34.98
CA ALA A 12 55.24 -8.31 33.86
C ALA A 12 54.40 -8.22 32.57
N LEU A 13 54.04 -7.03 32.07
CA LEU A 13 54.79 -6.24 31.08
C LEU A 13 55.44 -7.05 29.93
N ASN A 14 55.03 -6.65 28.73
CA ASN A 14 55.81 -6.61 27.49
C ASN A 14 55.80 -7.85 26.58
N SER A 15 54.80 -7.92 25.70
CA SER A 15 54.96 -8.53 24.38
C SER A 15 53.96 -7.93 23.38
N LYS A 16 54.45 -6.97 22.60
CA LYS A 16 53.88 -6.64 21.28
C LYS A 16 53.86 -7.90 20.42
N PRO A 17 52.80 -8.05 19.61
CA PRO A 17 53.02 -8.32 18.20
C PRO A 17 52.52 -7.12 17.39
N ALA A 18 53.40 -6.62 16.54
CA ALA A 18 53.10 -5.65 15.51
C ALA A 18 52.06 -6.24 14.55
N LEU A 19 50.84 -5.72 14.58
CA LEU A 19 49.88 -5.90 13.50
C LEU A 19 49.91 -4.64 12.64
N GLY A 20 50.34 -4.82 11.40
CA GLY A 20 50.69 -3.78 10.47
C GLY A 20 49.51 -2.92 10.06
N ASN A 21 49.81 -1.66 9.81
CA ASN A 21 48.94 -0.62 9.24
C ASN A 21 48.49 -0.91 7.79
N LYS A 22 48.26 -2.18 7.40
CA LYS A 22 47.82 -2.56 6.05
C LYS A 22 46.43 -3.18 5.98
N GLU A 23 45.81 -3.59 7.09
CA GLU A 23 44.47 -4.24 7.05
C GLU A 23 43.30 -3.37 7.52
N LEU A 24 43.56 -2.19 8.09
CA LEU A 24 42.50 -1.22 8.43
C LEU A 24 42.14 -0.26 7.27
N ALA A 25 42.73 -0.44 6.08
CA ALA A 25 42.50 0.39 4.90
C ALA A 25 41.41 -0.16 3.94
N VAL A 26 40.90 -1.37 4.17
CA VAL A 26 39.94 -2.02 3.24
C VAL A 26 38.47 -1.86 3.67
N LEU A 27 38.20 -1.35 4.88
CA LEU A 27 36.83 -1.21 5.43
C LEU A 27 36.33 0.25 5.58
N ARG A 28 37.05 1.23 5.05
CA ARG A 28 36.52 2.58 4.82
C ARG A 28 36.80 2.98 3.38
N GLY A 29 35.77 2.89 2.54
CA GLY A 29 35.78 3.40 1.17
C GLY A 29 36.18 4.87 1.15
N SER A 30 37.46 5.10 0.93
CA SER A 30 38.09 6.41 0.94
C SER A 30 38.10 6.95 -0.49
N SER A 31 37.04 7.66 -0.87
CA SER A 31 37.26 8.76 -1.82
C SER A 31 37.99 9.85 -1.04
N SER A 32 39.33 9.83 -1.12
CA SER A 32 40.18 10.85 -0.51
C SER A 32 39.63 12.24 -0.87
N PRO A 33 39.59 13.22 0.07
CA PRO A 33 39.18 14.59 -0.22
C PRO A 33 39.91 15.19 -1.45
N ALA A 34 41.14 14.74 -1.72
CA ALA A 34 41.89 15.12 -2.92
C ALA A 34 41.28 14.57 -4.22
N LYS A 35 40.67 13.38 -4.21
CA LYS A 35 40.03 12.77 -5.38
C LYS A 35 38.66 13.38 -5.66
N GLN A 36 37.86 13.66 -4.61
CA GLN A 36 36.62 14.42 -4.75
C GLN A 36 36.88 15.87 -5.21
N ALA A 37 37.93 16.52 -4.71
CA ALA A 37 38.35 17.83 -5.18
C ALA A 37 38.84 17.82 -6.63
N ALA A 38 39.53 16.75 -7.06
CA ALA A 38 39.95 16.59 -8.45
C ALA A 38 38.77 16.35 -9.39
N GLU A 39 37.80 15.53 -8.99
CA GLU A 39 36.56 15.28 -9.75
C GLU A 39 35.69 16.54 -9.82
N MET A 40 35.51 17.28 -8.73
CA MET A 40 34.82 18.58 -8.76
C MET A 40 35.56 19.59 -9.65
N LYS A 41 36.89 19.62 -9.63
CA LYS A 41 37.68 20.49 -10.51
C LYS A 41 37.56 20.08 -11.99
N ALA A 42 37.48 18.79 -12.28
CA ALA A 42 37.24 18.27 -13.63
C ALA A 42 35.82 18.64 -14.12
N THR A 43 34.79 18.46 -13.28
CA THR A 43 33.41 18.86 -13.59
C THR A 43 33.31 20.37 -13.80
N LEU A 44 33.96 21.18 -12.96
CA LEU A 44 33.94 22.64 -13.07
C LEU A 44 34.70 23.15 -14.30
N ASN A 45 35.78 22.48 -14.70
CA ASN A 45 36.47 22.76 -15.96
C ASN A 45 35.62 22.35 -17.18
N ASN A 46 34.89 21.25 -17.10
CA ASN A 46 33.98 20.81 -18.17
C ASN A 46 32.80 21.79 -18.32
N MET A 47 32.20 22.23 -17.21
CA MET A 47 31.17 23.28 -17.22
C MET A 47 31.70 24.62 -17.74
N LYS A 48 32.94 25.01 -17.41
CA LYS A 48 33.57 26.21 -17.99
C LYS A 48 33.78 26.09 -19.50
N SER A 49 34.15 24.90 -20.00
CA SER A 49 34.28 24.65 -21.43
C SER A 49 32.92 24.75 -22.14
N GLN A 50 31.87 24.17 -21.55
CA GLN A 50 30.50 24.28 -22.05
C GLN A 50 29.99 25.72 -22.04
N MET A 51 30.26 26.50 -20.98
CA MET A 51 29.92 27.92 -20.93
C MET A 51 30.74 28.76 -21.91
N ALA A 52 32.00 28.43 -22.16
CA ALA A 52 32.80 29.09 -23.20
C ALA A 52 32.25 28.79 -24.60
N GLY A 53 31.79 27.55 -24.85
CA GLY A 53 31.08 27.16 -26.07
C GLY A 53 29.78 27.95 -26.25
N LEU A 54 28.94 28.03 -25.21
CA LEU A 54 27.70 28.81 -25.22
C LEU A 54 27.96 30.31 -25.39
N LYS A 55 29.02 30.85 -24.78
CA LYS A 55 29.40 32.27 -24.94
C LYS A 55 29.96 32.56 -26.33
N SER A 56 30.65 31.61 -26.95
CA SER A 56 31.06 31.71 -28.35
C SER A 56 29.85 31.66 -29.29
N GLN A 57 28.85 30.82 -29.01
CA GLN A 57 27.60 30.78 -29.77
C GLN A 57 26.78 32.05 -29.59
N LEU A 58 26.75 32.63 -28.39
CA LEU A 58 26.09 33.90 -28.11
C LEU A 58 26.80 35.08 -28.77
N ASN A 59 28.14 35.10 -28.76
CA ASN A 59 28.93 36.11 -29.47
C ASN A 59 28.79 35.97 -31.00
N ASP A 60 28.68 34.75 -31.53
CA ASP A 60 28.39 34.52 -32.96
C ASP A 60 26.99 35.03 -33.33
N LEU A 61 25.99 34.81 -32.47
CA LEU A 61 24.63 35.36 -32.61
C LEU A 61 24.60 36.89 -32.49
N GLN A 62 25.34 37.48 -31.56
CA GLN A 62 25.45 38.93 -31.40
C GLN A 62 26.22 39.60 -32.54
N SER A 63 27.26 38.94 -33.07
CA SER A 63 28.00 39.42 -34.25
C SER A 63 27.11 39.40 -35.49
N ARG A 64 26.28 38.35 -35.66
CA ARG A 64 25.26 38.30 -36.72
C ARG A 64 24.19 39.39 -36.59
N HIS A 65 23.85 39.81 -35.36
CA HIS A 65 22.92 40.92 -35.12
C HIS A 65 23.54 42.31 -35.33
N ALA A 66 24.85 42.49 -35.09
CA ALA A 66 25.53 43.77 -35.23
C ALA A 66 25.74 44.22 -36.69
N HIS A 67 25.58 43.32 -37.67
CA HIS A 67 25.73 43.62 -39.10
C HIS A 67 24.42 43.98 -39.83
N LEU A 68 23.29 44.07 -39.11
CA LEU A 68 21.98 44.44 -39.68
C LEU A 68 21.66 45.94 -39.57
N GLY A 69 22.61 46.76 -39.13
CA GLY A 69 22.41 48.17 -38.83
C GLY A 69 23.33 49.13 -39.57
N ASP A 70 23.49 49.00 -40.90
CA ASP A 70 23.78 50.16 -41.76
C ASP A 70 23.75 49.83 -43.26
N ARG A 71 23.33 50.80 -44.07
CA ARG A 71 23.29 50.85 -45.56
C ARG A 71 22.00 50.41 -46.26
N PHE A 72 21.01 51.30 -46.23
CA PHE A 72 20.20 51.61 -47.41
C PHE A 72 20.90 52.68 -48.24
N SER A 73 21.47 52.33 -49.39
CA SER A 73 21.73 53.30 -50.47
C SER A 73 21.78 52.61 -51.84
N ALA A 74 21.17 53.25 -52.81
CA ALA A 74 20.82 52.76 -54.13
C ALA A 74 22.00 52.47 -55.10
N GLN A 75 21.65 51.74 -56.17
CA GLN A 75 22.31 51.55 -57.47
C GLN A 75 23.33 50.41 -57.65
N GLY A 76 23.04 49.58 -58.67
CA GLY A 76 24.06 49.10 -59.63
C GLY A 76 24.47 47.62 -59.55
N HIS A 77 23.97 46.83 -60.52
CA HIS A 77 24.52 45.59 -61.12
C HIS A 77 25.47 44.68 -60.32
N GLY A 78 25.11 43.39 -60.23
CA GLY A 78 26.08 42.30 -60.08
C GLY A 78 25.60 41.16 -59.17
N CYS A 79 25.46 39.97 -59.73
CA CYS A 79 25.04 38.74 -59.07
C CYS A 79 26.02 38.31 -57.96
N VAL A 80 25.58 38.23 -56.69
CA VAL A 80 25.77 37.12 -55.73
C VAL A 80 24.69 37.30 -54.64
N GLY A 81 23.71 36.39 -54.56
CA GLY A 81 22.67 36.43 -53.52
C GLY A 81 23.16 35.86 -52.18
N PRO A 82 22.83 36.44 -51.01
CA PRO A 82 23.08 35.82 -49.72
C PRO A 82 22.13 34.64 -49.50
N ARG A 83 22.66 33.47 -49.13
CA ARG A 83 21.88 32.35 -48.59
C ARG A 83 21.49 32.67 -47.14
N ASP A 84 20.44 33.45 -46.98
CA ASP A 84 19.64 33.45 -45.75
C ASP A 84 18.47 32.48 -45.96
N ASN A 85 18.48 31.34 -45.26
CA ASN A 85 17.42 30.32 -45.26
C ASN A 85 16.16 30.84 -44.52
N TRP A 86 15.62 31.98 -44.93
CA TRP A 86 14.29 32.43 -44.54
C TRP A 86 13.26 31.74 -45.44
N GLN A 87 12.57 30.76 -44.87
CA GLN A 87 11.40 30.12 -45.46
C GLN A 87 10.20 30.53 -44.61
N PRO A 88 9.07 30.93 -45.23
CA PRO A 88 7.87 31.32 -44.52
C PRO A 88 7.36 30.18 -43.63
N LYS A 89 6.70 30.54 -42.52
CA LYS A 89 6.02 29.55 -41.67
C LYS A 89 4.94 28.85 -42.48
N ASP A 90 4.80 27.56 -42.23
CA ASP A 90 3.74 26.81 -42.88
C ASP A 90 2.35 27.20 -42.33
N LEU A 91 1.41 27.46 -43.24
CA LEU A 91 0.06 27.91 -42.88
C LEU A 91 -0.78 26.77 -42.30
N GLY A 92 -0.59 25.54 -42.76
CA GLY A 92 -1.25 24.34 -42.23
C GLY A 92 -0.82 24.06 -40.80
N ALA A 93 0.49 24.05 -40.53
CA ALA A 93 1.04 23.90 -39.19
C ALA A 93 0.55 25.00 -38.24
N MET A 94 0.44 26.25 -38.71
CA MET A 94 -0.13 27.35 -37.93
C MET A 94 -1.61 27.13 -37.59
N VAL A 95 -2.40 26.59 -38.51
CA VAL A 95 -3.82 26.28 -38.27
C VAL A 95 -3.96 25.22 -37.17
N GLU A 96 -3.15 24.15 -37.22
CA GLU A 96 -3.16 23.10 -36.19
C GLU A 96 -2.72 23.62 -34.82
N MET A 97 -1.65 24.43 -34.75
CA MET A 97 -1.23 25.07 -33.50
C MET A 97 -2.30 26.05 -32.96
N ASN A 98 -3.08 26.68 -33.83
CA ASN A 98 -4.16 27.55 -33.39
C ASN A 98 -5.34 26.78 -32.77
N LYS A 99 -5.53 25.50 -33.10
CA LYS A 99 -6.50 24.63 -32.39
C LYS A 99 -6.09 24.42 -30.93
N LEU A 100 -4.79 24.31 -30.65
CA LEU A 100 -4.26 24.26 -29.27
C LEU A 100 -4.40 25.60 -28.53
N ASN A 101 -4.52 26.74 -29.22
CA ASN A 101 -4.86 28.01 -28.58
C ASN A 101 -6.32 28.08 -28.12
N GLN A 102 -7.20 27.29 -28.73
CA GLN A 102 -8.62 27.25 -28.37
C GLN A 102 -8.90 26.35 -27.16
N THR A 103 -7.93 25.54 -26.73
CA THR A 103 -8.05 24.73 -25.52
C THR A 103 -7.66 25.56 -24.29
N SER A 104 -8.34 25.33 -23.16
CA SER A 104 -7.99 25.91 -21.87
C SER A 104 -7.26 24.87 -21.01
N GLY A 105 -6.16 25.27 -20.36
CA GLY A 105 -5.41 24.40 -19.45
C GLY A 105 -4.03 23.99 -19.99
N SER A 106 -3.40 23.06 -19.26
CA SER A 106 -2.11 22.46 -19.61
C SER A 106 -2.24 21.51 -20.81
N ILE A 107 -1.17 21.43 -21.60
CA ILE A 107 -1.08 20.61 -22.81
C ILE A 107 -0.06 19.51 -22.54
N GLY A 108 -0.55 18.26 -22.52
CA GLY A 108 0.24 17.07 -22.26
C GLY A 108 0.96 16.53 -23.49
N ALA A 109 1.85 15.55 -23.29
CA ALA A 109 2.70 14.97 -24.34
C ALA A 109 1.91 14.34 -25.49
N GLU A 110 0.87 13.56 -25.20
CA GLU A 110 0.03 12.90 -26.21
C GLU A 110 -0.71 13.92 -27.08
N GLN A 111 -1.40 14.88 -26.45
CA GLN A 111 -2.10 15.96 -27.15
C GLN A 111 -1.15 16.80 -28.02
N PHE A 112 0.06 17.07 -27.53
CA PHE A 112 1.05 17.83 -28.27
C PHE A 112 1.66 17.02 -29.42
N ALA A 113 1.94 15.73 -29.22
CA ALA A 113 2.43 14.82 -30.25
C ALA A 113 1.41 14.64 -31.38
N ASP A 114 0.13 14.46 -31.06
CA ASP A 114 -0.96 14.38 -32.05
C ASP A 114 -1.07 15.68 -32.87
N SER A 115 -0.89 16.83 -32.21
CA SER A 115 -0.92 18.12 -32.88
C SER A 115 0.28 18.34 -33.80
N ILE A 116 1.45 17.80 -33.43
CA ILE A 116 2.64 17.80 -34.30
C ILE A 116 2.44 16.86 -35.49
N GLU A 117 1.89 15.66 -35.27
CA GLU A 117 1.58 14.73 -36.36
C GLU A 117 0.59 15.32 -37.35
N ALA A 118 -0.44 16.01 -36.87
CA ALA A 118 -1.40 16.72 -37.73
C ALA A 118 -0.77 17.92 -38.45
N ALA A 119 0.09 18.67 -37.77
CA ALA A 119 0.76 19.86 -38.32
C ALA A 119 1.84 19.57 -39.36
N VAL A 120 2.32 18.32 -39.43
CA VAL A 120 3.47 17.88 -40.25
C VAL A 120 3.07 16.75 -41.21
N GLY A 121 1.81 16.28 -41.13
CA GLY A 121 1.32 15.06 -41.75
C GLY A 121 0.86 15.21 -43.20
N ASP A 122 0.81 16.43 -43.76
CA ASP A 122 0.47 16.65 -45.17
C ASP A 122 1.65 16.36 -46.12
N LEU A 123 2.83 16.08 -45.56
CA LEU A 123 4.03 15.57 -46.24
C LEU A 123 4.49 16.47 -47.40
N ASP A 124 4.29 17.77 -47.28
CA ASP A 124 4.72 18.77 -48.28
C ASP A 124 6.26 18.96 -48.33
N GLY A 125 6.97 18.29 -47.41
CA GLY A 125 8.42 18.30 -47.31
C GLY A 125 8.98 19.51 -46.56
N GLN A 126 8.19 20.15 -45.67
CA GLN A 126 8.62 21.27 -44.81
C GLN A 126 8.73 20.91 -43.31
N ALA A 127 8.67 19.62 -42.98
CA ALA A 127 8.71 19.08 -41.62
C ALA A 127 9.94 19.48 -40.80
N ALA A 128 11.05 19.79 -41.46
CA ALA A 128 12.27 20.25 -40.81
C ALA A 128 12.48 21.77 -40.96
N SER A 129 11.57 22.51 -41.58
CA SER A 129 11.72 23.94 -41.88
C SER A 129 10.51 24.78 -41.45
N GLY A 130 9.54 25.01 -42.34
CA GLY A 130 8.40 25.91 -42.15
C GLY A 130 7.46 25.43 -41.04
N GLU A 131 7.21 24.12 -40.99
CA GLU A 131 6.34 23.47 -40.00
C GLU A 131 7.01 23.42 -38.63
N TYR A 132 8.30 23.04 -38.59
CA TYR A 132 9.10 23.06 -37.37
C TYR A 132 9.16 24.45 -36.74
N ARG A 133 9.35 25.51 -37.54
CA ARG A 133 9.32 26.90 -37.04
C ARG A 133 7.96 27.27 -36.47
N ALA A 134 6.86 26.88 -37.11
CA ALA A 134 5.51 27.16 -36.62
C ALA A 134 5.25 26.50 -35.26
N VAL A 135 5.59 25.22 -35.13
CA VAL A 135 5.45 24.45 -33.88
C VAL A 135 6.38 24.97 -32.78
N SER A 136 7.66 25.21 -33.10
CA SER A 136 8.67 25.69 -32.15
C SER A 136 8.34 27.07 -31.59
N ASP A 137 7.91 28.00 -32.44
CA ASP A 137 7.51 29.34 -32.00
C ASP A 137 6.24 29.28 -31.15
N TRP A 138 5.28 28.43 -31.51
CA TRP A 138 4.09 28.23 -30.70
C TRP A 138 4.45 27.66 -29.32
N ALA A 139 5.33 26.66 -29.27
CA ALA A 139 5.78 26.04 -28.03
C ALA A 139 6.56 27.01 -27.12
N ALA A 140 7.39 27.87 -27.72
CA ALA A 140 8.12 28.91 -27.00
C ALA A 140 7.16 29.94 -26.37
N ASN A 141 6.12 30.35 -27.10
CA ASN A 141 5.12 31.32 -26.64
C ASN A 141 4.09 30.74 -25.66
N ASN A 142 3.90 29.42 -25.65
CA ASN A 142 2.98 28.71 -24.76
C ASN A 142 3.73 27.86 -23.73
N ARG A 143 4.97 28.23 -23.39
CA ARG A 143 5.85 27.41 -22.54
C ARG A 143 5.24 27.09 -21.17
N GLU A 144 4.50 28.02 -20.58
CA GLU A 144 3.82 27.83 -19.29
C GLU A 144 2.62 26.87 -19.38
N ARG A 145 2.07 26.66 -20.58
CA ARG A 145 0.99 25.71 -20.84
C ARG A 145 1.51 24.31 -21.17
N LEU A 146 2.77 24.16 -21.57
CA LEU A 146 3.38 22.86 -21.85
C LEU A 146 3.85 22.17 -20.58
N THR A 147 3.43 20.92 -20.40
CA THR A 147 4.00 20.03 -19.38
C THR A 147 5.49 19.75 -19.68
N PRO A 148 6.29 19.32 -18.69
CA PRO A 148 7.68 18.90 -18.92
C PRO A 148 7.82 17.84 -20.02
N GLU A 149 6.87 16.93 -20.14
CA GLU A 149 6.82 15.83 -21.11
C GLU A 149 6.45 16.36 -22.50
N ALA A 150 5.54 17.34 -22.60
CA ALA A 150 5.28 18.04 -23.86
C ALA A 150 6.50 18.84 -24.34
N ARG A 151 7.34 19.35 -23.43
CA ARG A 151 8.63 19.95 -23.79
C ARG A 151 9.62 18.89 -24.28
N GLN A 152 9.61 17.68 -23.73
CA GLN A 152 10.40 16.56 -24.24
C GLN A 152 9.94 16.12 -25.64
N VAL A 153 8.62 16.12 -25.91
CA VAL A 153 8.08 15.93 -27.26
C VAL A 153 8.63 17.00 -28.22
N MET A 154 8.72 18.26 -27.79
CA MET A 154 9.38 19.32 -28.57
C MET A 154 10.87 19.03 -28.81
N ASP A 155 11.60 18.60 -27.78
CA ASP A 155 13.03 18.28 -27.90
C ASP A 155 13.28 17.12 -28.89
N ILE A 156 12.40 16.11 -28.90
CA ILE A 156 12.43 15.02 -29.88
C ILE A 156 12.19 15.58 -31.28
N TYR A 157 11.20 16.45 -31.48
CA TYR A 157 10.99 17.09 -32.78
C TYR A 157 12.23 17.88 -33.23
N SER A 158 12.78 18.71 -32.34
CA SER A 158 13.99 19.52 -32.60
C SER A 158 15.20 18.67 -32.99
N LYS A 159 15.39 17.50 -32.36
CA LYS A 159 16.44 16.55 -32.70
C LYS A 159 16.32 16.09 -34.16
N TYR A 160 15.14 15.65 -34.57
CA TYR A 160 14.93 15.14 -35.94
C TYR A 160 14.96 16.25 -36.99
N ALA A 161 14.37 17.41 -36.71
CA ALA A 161 14.44 18.58 -37.59
C ALA A 161 15.89 19.04 -37.79
N ALA A 162 16.71 19.10 -36.73
CA ALA A 162 18.11 19.49 -36.83
C ALA A 162 18.94 18.49 -37.64
N VAL A 163 18.69 17.18 -37.52
CA VAL A 163 19.36 16.15 -38.32
C VAL A 163 19.03 16.30 -39.80
N SER A 164 17.77 16.57 -40.16
CA SER A 164 17.35 16.80 -41.55
C SER A 164 17.90 18.12 -42.10
N GLN A 165 17.85 19.21 -41.34
CA GLN A 165 18.46 20.48 -41.72
C GLN A 165 19.97 20.35 -41.97
N ALA A 166 20.68 19.57 -41.16
CA ALA A 166 22.11 19.31 -41.34
C ALA A 166 22.42 18.52 -42.63
N ARG A 167 21.46 17.74 -43.13
CA ARG A 167 21.53 17.07 -44.45
C ARG A 167 21.12 17.98 -45.61
N GLY A 168 20.69 19.22 -45.33
CA GLY A 168 20.15 20.14 -46.32
C GLY A 168 18.72 19.81 -46.75
N GLU A 169 18.02 18.98 -45.98
CA GLU A 169 16.65 18.57 -46.25
C GLU A 169 15.68 19.55 -45.56
N SER A 170 14.63 19.99 -46.27
CA SER A 170 13.54 20.78 -45.69
C SER A 170 12.49 19.90 -44.99
N GLY A 171 12.46 18.61 -45.28
CA GLY A 171 11.54 17.63 -44.69
C GLY A 171 12.28 16.59 -43.85
N ILE A 172 11.54 15.91 -42.97
CA ILE A 172 12.04 14.76 -42.21
C ILE A 172 11.77 13.50 -43.04
N PRO A 173 12.79 12.69 -43.40
CA PRO A 173 12.59 11.46 -44.15
C PRO A 173 11.56 10.55 -43.50
N GLN A 174 10.68 9.92 -44.29
CA GLN A 174 9.54 9.13 -43.77
C GLN A 174 9.93 8.07 -42.72
N GLY A 175 11.08 7.41 -42.89
CA GLY A 175 11.60 6.43 -41.93
C GLY A 175 12.04 7.07 -40.60
N ASP A 176 12.58 8.28 -40.64
CA ASP A 176 12.97 9.05 -39.45
C ASP A 176 11.75 9.73 -38.82
N PHE A 177 10.77 10.16 -39.62
CA PHE A 177 9.47 10.69 -39.17
C PHE A 177 8.68 9.64 -38.38
N LYS A 178 8.59 8.39 -38.89
CA LYS A 178 7.95 7.29 -38.17
C LYS A 178 8.63 6.99 -36.84
N LYS A 179 9.97 7.06 -36.78
CA LYS A 179 10.73 6.90 -35.53
C LYS A 179 10.49 8.07 -34.59
N MET A 180 10.46 9.30 -35.10
CA MET A 180 10.15 10.50 -34.33
C MET A 180 8.78 10.38 -33.66
N LEU A 181 7.73 10.02 -34.40
CA LEU A 181 6.39 9.81 -33.83
C LEU A 181 6.35 8.65 -32.82
N ALA A 182 7.09 7.57 -33.06
CA ALA A 182 7.22 6.48 -32.09
C ALA A 182 7.93 6.95 -30.81
N GLU A 183 9.03 7.69 -30.91
CA GLU A 183 9.74 8.28 -29.76
C GLU A 183 8.85 9.28 -29.01
N MET A 184 8.04 10.10 -29.71
CA MET A 184 7.07 11.03 -29.12
C MET A 184 5.93 10.31 -28.40
N ARG A 185 5.39 9.23 -28.98
CA ARG A 185 4.34 8.41 -28.37
C ARG A 185 4.86 7.54 -27.22
N ASP A 186 6.14 7.19 -27.24
CA ASP A 186 6.84 6.52 -26.14
C ASP A 186 7.22 7.48 -25.00
N VAL A 187 6.92 8.78 -25.13
CA VAL A 187 6.90 9.73 -24.01
C VAL A 187 5.72 9.39 -23.10
N GLY A 188 5.89 8.27 -22.38
CA GLY A 188 5.10 7.86 -21.22
C GLY A 188 5.84 8.24 -19.94
N ASP A 189 5.06 8.82 -19.02
CA ASP A 189 5.45 9.67 -17.91
C ASP A 189 6.82 9.35 -17.26
N ALA A 190 7.75 10.30 -17.42
CA ALA A 190 9.05 10.26 -16.78
C ALA A 190 8.91 10.22 -15.26
N SER A 191 7.81 10.74 -14.69
CA SER A 191 7.52 10.76 -13.26
C SER A 191 7.19 9.35 -12.73
N ALA A 192 6.31 8.58 -13.36
CA ALA A 192 6.03 7.19 -12.99
C ALA A 192 7.27 6.28 -13.14
N LYS A 193 8.00 6.38 -14.27
CA LYS A 193 9.25 5.62 -14.47
C LYS A 193 10.31 6.01 -13.45
N LYS A 194 10.43 7.29 -13.09
CA LYS A 194 11.36 7.78 -12.06
C LYS A 194 10.92 7.39 -10.66
N ALA A 195 9.62 7.35 -10.38
CA ALA A 195 9.07 6.88 -9.10
C ALA A 195 9.37 5.39 -8.90
N LEU A 196 9.22 4.58 -9.94
CA LEU A 196 9.56 3.15 -9.94
C LEU A 196 11.08 2.92 -9.84
N ALA A 197 11.91 3.70 -10.55
CA ALA A 197 13.37 3.63 -10.40
C ALA A 197 13.82 4.04 -8.98
N ASN A 198 13.17 5.03 -8.38
CA ASN A 198 13.38 5.41 -6.98
C ASN A 198 12.92 4.31 -6.01
N LEU A 199 11.85 3.58 -6.34
CA LEU A 199 11.37 2.45 -5.55
C LEU A 199 12.38 1.28 -5.58
N ASP A 200 12.93 0.98 -6.75
CA ASP A 200 13.95 -0.06 -6.91
C ASP A 200 15.26 0.28 -6.21
N SER A 201 15.73 1.53 -6.31
CA SER A 201 16.95 1.98 -5.63
C SER A 201 16.81 2.03 -4.11
N LYS A 202 15.64 2.41 -3.58
CA LYS A 202 15.42 2.44 -2.11
C LYS A 202 15.28 1.05 -1.50
N SER A 203 14.60 0.14 -2.20
CA SER A 203 14.41 -1.23 -1.70
C SER A 203 15.66 -2.11 -1.82
N HIS A 204 16.69 -1.70 -2.56
CA HIS A 204 17.94 -2.47 -2.76
C HIS A 204 17.70 -3.93 -3.20
N GLY A 205 16.61 -4.20 -3.93
CA GLY A 205 16.21 -5.56 -4.32
C GLY A 205 15.42 -6.34 -3.25
N GLY A 206 15.21 -5.78 -2.07
CA GLY A 206 14.36 -6.33 -1.02
C GLY A 206 12.85 -6.16 -1.29
N THR A 207 12.05 -6.62 -0.32
CA THR A 207 10.59 -6.52 -0.32
C THR A 207 10.14 -5.06 -0.33
N VAL A 208 9.14 -4.76 -1.15
CA VAL A 208 8.49 -3.46 -1.27
C VAL A 208 7.28 -3.41 -0.36
N SER A 209 7.30 -2.47 0.58
CA SER A 209 6.20 -2.23 1.52
C SER A 209 5.03 -1.49 0.87
N GLY A 210 3.84 -1.58 1.48
CA GLY A 210 2.68 -0.78 1.10
C GLY A 210 2.94 0.74 1.15
N GLN A 211 3.73 1.21 2.12
CA GLN A 211 4.08 2.63 2.23
C GLN A 211 4.97 3.09 1.07
N ASP A 212 5.93 2.26 0.67
CA ASP A 212 6.83 2.56 -0.43
C ASP A 212 6.08 2.57 -1.76
N MET A 213 5.18 1.59 -1.97
CA MET A 213 4.30 1.56 -3.13
C MET A 213 3.35 2.76 -3.17
N ALA A 214 2.71 3.11 -2.04
CA ALA A 214 1.80 4.24 -1.96
C ALA A 214 2.52 5.57 -2.23
N ARG A 215 3.76 5.70 -1.75
CA ARG A 215 4.61 6.86 -2.02
C ARG A 215 5.05 6.90 -3.49
N ALA A 216 5.39 5.76 -4.10
CA ALA A 216 5.75 5.67 -5.50
C ALA A 216 4.58 6.08 -6.39
N ILE A 217 3.39 5.53 -6.17
CA ILE A 217 2.17 5.90 -6.91
C ILE A 217 1.86 7.38 -6.71
N LYS A 218 1.85 7.88 -5.47
CA LYS A 218 1.61 9.31 -5.20
C LYS A 218 2.62 10.21 -5.91
N THR A 219 3.89 9.80 -5.99
CA THR A 219 4.94 10.61 -6.64
C THR A 219 4.83 10.54 -8.16
N GLY A 220 4.51 9.36 -8.69
CA GLY A 220 4.37 9.12 -10.13
C GLY A 220 3.01 9.51 -10.71
N THR A 221 2.13 10.15 -9.92
CA THR A 221 0.81 10.67 -10.32
C THR A 221 0.64 12.15 -9.91
N ALA A 222 1.70 12.78 -9.40
CA ALA A 222 1.65 14.09 -8.74
C ALA A 222 1.70 15.28 -9.70
N ASP A 223 2.06 15.07 -10.97
CA ASP A 223 2.18 16.12 -11.98
C ASP A 223 0.85 16.48 -12.64
N HIS A 224 -0.26 15.83 -12.26
CA HIS A 224 -1.63 16.17 -12.66
C HIS A 224 -1.79 16.26 -14.19
N ASP A 225 -1.01 15.48 -14.96
CA ASP A 225 -0.99 15.53 -16.42
C ASP A 225 -2.22 14.85 -17.08
N GLY A 226 -3.08 14.24 -16.26
CA GLY A 226 -4.29 13.57 -16.69
C GLY A 226 -4.08 12.15 -17.23
N GLN A 227 -2.96 11.49 -16.90
CA GLN A 227 -2.62 10.13 -17.36
C GLN A 227 -2.59 9.07 -16.26
N ALA A 228 -3.01 9.41 -15.03
CA ALA A 228 -3.14 8.48 -13.90
C ALA A 228 -3.86 7.17 -14.26
N GLY A 229 -4.94 7.22 -15.03
CA GLY A 229 -5.65 6.04 -15.53
C GLY A 229 -5.21 5.55 -16.91
N GLY A 230 -4.22 6.16 -17.55
CA GLY A 230 -3.74 5.79 -18.89
C GLY A 230 -2.38 5.08 -18.83
N ALA A 231 -1.33 5.81 -19.21
CA ALA A 231 0.03 5.29 -19.30
C ALA A 231 0.63 4.95 -17.92
N GLU A 232 0.33 5.74 -16.88
CA GLU A 232 0.90 5.55 -15.54
C GLU A 232 0.44 4.23 -14.90
N LEU A 233 -0.86 3.92 -14.94
CA LEU A 233 -1.39 2.65 -14.43
C LEU A 233 -0.69 1.45 -15.09
N LYS A 234 -0.54 1.47 -16.42
CA LYS A 234 0.11 0.39 -17.16
C LYS A 234 1.57 0.19 -16.76
N GLU A 235 2.30 1.27 -16.50
CA GLU A 235 3.70 1.18 -16.03
C GLU A 235 3.78 0.60 -14.62
N PHE A 236 2.92 1.02 -13.69
CA PHE A 236 2.85 0.41 -12.35
C PHE A 236 2.45 -1.08 -12.40
N GLU A 237 1.48 -1.47 -13.24
CA GLU A 237 1.07 -2.88 -13.41
C GLU A 237 2.17 -3.75 -14.06
N LYS A 238 2.85 -3.22 -15.08
CA LYS A 238 3.97 -3.88 -15.75
C LYS A 238 5.18 -4.03 -14.83
N TRP A 239 5.44 -3.05 -13.97
CA TRP A 239 6.49 -3.16 -12.97
C TRP A 239 6.11 -4.17 -11.88
N ALA A 240 4.86 -4.12 -11.39
CA ALA A 240 4.37 -5.03 -10.36
C ALA A 240 4.39 -6.49 -10.80
N SER A 241 3.96 -6.78 -12.03
CA SER A 241 3.99 -8.16 -12.59
C SER A 241 5.41 -8.72 -12.70
N LYS A 242 6.42 -7.88 -12.97
CA LYS A 242 7.83 -8.28 -13.01
C LYS A 242 8.47 -8.45 -11.63
N ASN A 243 7.87 -7.85 -10.60
CA ASN A 243 8.41 -7.81 -9.24
C ASN A 243 7.45 -8.47 -8.23
N GLU A 244 6.59 -9.39 -8.68
CA GLU A 244 5.50 -9.93 -7.86
C GLU A 244 6.00 -10.58 -6.56
N SER A 245 7.13 -11.29 -6.61
CA SER A 245 7.78 -11.90 -5.45
C SER A 245 8.38 -10.91 -4.46
N ARG A 246 8.54 -9.64 -4.87
CA ARG A 246 9.04 -8.54 -4.03
C ARG A 246 7.90 -7.71 -3.44
N LEU A 247 6.65 -7.92 -3.85
CA LEU A 247 5.52 -7.13 -3.36
C LEU A 247 4.97 -7.72 -2.06
N SER A 248 4.98 -6.91 -0.99
CA SER A 248 4.15 -7.20 0.19
C SER A 248 2.66 -7.24 -0.18
N PRO A 249 1.83 -7.96 0.59
CA PRO A 249 0.37 -7.92 0.47
C PRO A 249 -0.20 -6.48 0.45
N GLU A 250 0.34 -5.59 1.28
CA GLU A 250 -0.03 -4.18 1.35
C GLU A 250 0.31 -3.45 0.05
N ALA A 251 1.49 -3.71 -0.53
CA ALA A 251 1.87 -3.12 -1.81
C ALA A 251 0.94 -3.57 -2.96
N LYS A 252 0.47 -4.82 -2.93
CA LYS A 252 -0.52 -5.32 -3.90
C LYS A 252 -1.88 -4.62 -3.70
N GLU A 253 -2.35 -4.47 -2.47
CA GLU A 253 -3.63 -3.79 -2.20
C GLU A 253 -3.57 -2.29 -2.52
N VAL A 254 -2.43 -1.64 -2.27
CA VAL A 254 -2.20 -0.24 -2.70
C VAL A 254 -2.32 -0.12 -4.22
N LEU A 255 -1.77 -1.07 -4.99
CA LEU A 255 -1.92 -1.10 -6.44
C LEU A 255 -3.37 -1.36 -6.87
N ASP A 256 -4.11 -2.21 -6.16
CA ASP A 256 -5.53 -2.46 -6.43
C ASP A 256 -6.41 -1.23 -6.15
N VAL A 257 -6.13 -0.48 -5.08
CA VAL A 257 -6.77 0.82 -4.81
C VAL A 257 -6.49 1.79 -5.96
N TYR A 258 -5.25 1.86 -6.41
CA TYR A 258 -4.89 2.71 -7.54
C TYR A 258 -5.65 2.30 -8.82
N ARG A 259 -5.70 1.00 -9.13
CA ARG A 259 -6.48 0.45 -10.25
C ARG A 259 -7.96 0.78 -10.15
N LYS A 260 -8.57 0.66 -8.97
CA LYS A 260 -9.99 0.95 -8.74
C LYS A 260 -10.34 2.41 -9.06
N HIS A 261 -9.55 3.37 -8.55
CA HIS A 261 -9.81 4.79 -8.79
C HIS A 261 -9.60 5.16 -10.26
N THR A 262 -8.54 4.65 -10.87
CA THR A 262 -8.23 4.91 -12.28
C THR A 262 -9.23 4.28 -13.25
N GLN A 263 -9.68 3.05 -13.00
CA GLN A 263 -10.76 2.41 -13.78
C GLN A 263 -12.09 3.15 -13.67
N ALA A 264 -12.41 3.74 -12.51
CA ALA A 264 -13.61 4.56 -12.36
C ALA A 264 -13.55 5.83 -13.21
N ALA A 265 -12.37 6.44 -13.39
CA ALA A 265 -12.17 7.55 -14.31
C ALA A 265 -12.24 7.10 -15.77
N GLN A 266 -11.60 5.97 -16.12
CA GLN A 266 -11.66 5.37 -17.47
C GLN A 266 -13.08 5.05 -17.89
N ALA A 267 -13.91 4.52 -16.99
CA ALA A 267 -15.32 4.22 -17.25
C ALA A 267 -16.15 5.47 -17.61
N GLN A 268 -15.66 6.66 -17.24
CA GLN A 268 -16.25 7.94 -17.60
C GLN A 268 -15.57 8.58 -18.83
N GLY A 269 -14.76 7.80 -19.56
CA GLY A 269 -14.01 8.25 -20.75
C GLY A 269 -12.81 9.14 -20.43
N ARG A 270 -12.37 9.21 -19.17
CA ARG A 270 -11.26 10.05 -18.72
C ARG A 270 -10.02 9.21 -18.45
N THR A 271 -8.87 9.69 -18.91
CA THR A 271 -7.56 9.07 -18.64
C THR A 271 -6.93 9.56 -17.33
N GLY A 272 -7.51 10.59 -16.70
CA GLY A 272 -6.98 11.25 -15.50
C GLY A 272 -7.99 11.35 -14.37
N LEU A 273 -7.46 11.44 -13.15
CA LEU A 273 -8.22 11.69 -11.93
C LEU A 273 -8.36 13.21 -11.70
N THR A 274 -9.55 13.66 -11.27
CA THR A 274 -9.72 15.04 -10.77
C THR A 274 -8.99 15.23 -9.45
N ASP A 275 -8.70 16.47 -9.05
CA ASP A 275 -8.06 16.76 -7.74
C ASP A 275 -8.79 16.14 -6.55
N LYS A 276 -10.13 16.09 -6.61
CA LYS A 276 -10.96 15.47 -5.57
C LYS A 276 -10.78 13.94 -5.54
N GLU A 277 -10.74 13.31 -6.72
CA GLU A 277 -10.49 11.87 -6.87
C GLU A 277 -9.05 11.52 -6.46
N THR A 278 -8.07 12.33 -6.87
CA THR A 278 -6.66 12.20 -6.48
C THR A 278 -6.46 12.36 -4.97
N ALA A 279 -7.16 13.30 -4.32
CA ALA A 279 -7.13 13.45 -2.87
C ALA A 279 -7.79 12.27 -2.15
N ALA A 280 -8.92 11.76 -2.67
CA ALA A 280 -9.59 10.58 -2.12
C ALA A 280 -8.74 9.32 -2.26
N MET A 281 -8.16 9.12 -3.45
CA MET A 281 -7.21 8.05 -3.74
C MET A 281 -6.00 8.15 -2.82
N ASN A 282 -5.33 9.29 -2.72
CA ASN A 282 -4.16 9.46 -1.84
C ASN A 282 -4.47 9.19 -0.36
N LYS A 283 -5.68 9.55 0.10
CA LYS A 283 -6.14 9.22 1.44
C LYS A 283 -6.33 7.71 1.60
N GLU A 284 -6.91 7.02 0.63
CA GLU A 284 -7.09 5.56 0.64
C GLU A 284 -5.74 4.83 0.53
N LEU A 285 -4.85 5.24 -0.39
CA LEU A 285 -3.47 4.74 -0.51
C LEU A 285 -2.69 4.91 0.79
N SER A 286 -2.82 6.05 1.49
CA SER A 286 -2.15 6.25 2.77
C SER A 286 -2.72 5.35 3.88
N LYS A 287 -4.01 5.03 3.84
CA LYS A 287 -4.67 4.15 4.81
C LYS A 287 -4.33 2.68 4.55
N VAL A 288 -4.30 2.27 3.29
CA VAL A 288 -3.96 0.90 2.90
C VAL A 288 -2.45 0.68 3.02
N GLY A 289 -1.62 1.59 2.49
CA GLY A 289 -0.17 1.47 2.55
C GLY A 289 0.42 1.55 3.96
N ALA A 290 -0.27 2.20 4.92
CA ALA A 290 0.17 2.27 6.31
C ALA A 290 -0.50 1.25 7.25
N GLY A 291 -1.47 0.48 6.75
CA GLY A 291 -2.22 -0.48 7.55
C GLY A 291 -1.93 -1.89 7.08
N ASP A 292 -1.85 -2.81 8.03
CA ASP A 292 -1.68 -4.22 7.71
C ASP A 292 -2.98 -4.79 7.14
N VAL A 293 -2.90 -5.32 5.92
CA VAL A 293 -4.06 -5.82 5.18
C VAL A 293 -4.62 -7.09 5.81
N SER A 294 -3.74 -7.96 6.32
CA SER A 294 -4.13 -9.24 6.92
C SER A 294 -4.80 -8.99 8.28
N ALA A 295 -4.24 -8.10 9.11
CA ALA A 295 -4.85 -7.69 10.37
C ALA A 295 -6.21 -7.00 10.18
N ARG A 296 -6.37 -6.18 9.12
CA ARG A 296 -7.67 -5.57 8.79
C ARG A 296 -8.69 -6.63 8.38
N LYS A 297 -8.32 -7.56 7.49
CA LYS A 297 -9.21 -8.66 7.08
C LYS A 297 -9.61 -9.54 8.26
N ALA A 298 -8.67 -9.81 9.17
CA ALA A 298 -8.93 -10.56 10.39
C ALA A 298 -9.90 -9.84 11.33
N THR A 299 -9.71 -8.54 11.56
CA THR A 299 -10.62 -7.72 12.38
C THR A 299 -11.99 -7.53 11.73
N GLU A 300 -12.08 -7.40 10.40
CA GLU A 300 -13.34 -7.41 9.66
C GLU A 300 -14.08 -8.76 9.76
N ALA A 301 -13.35 -9.87 9.86
CA ALA A 301 -13.97 -11.18 10.12
C ALA A 301 -14.57 -11.24 11.54
N LEU A 302 -13.90 -10.67 12.55
CA LEU A 302 -14.43 -10.56 13.91
C LEU A 302 -15.67 -9.64 13.98
N ASP A 303 -15.74 -8.60 13.16
CA ASP A 303 -16.93 -7.74 13.08
C ASP A 303 -18.17 -8.44 12.52
N LYS A 304 -17.98 -9.51 11.72
CA LYS A 304 -19.09 -10.33 11.21
C LYS A 304 -19.61 -11.33 12.24
N GLN A 305 -18.79 -11.67 13.25
CA GLN A 305 -19.26 -12.48 14.37
C GLN A 305 -20.26 -11.65 15.18
N SER A 306 -21.36 -12.26 15.60
CA SER A 306 -22.32 -11.62 16.50
C SER A 306 -22.02 -12.10 17.92
N GLY A 307 -22.25 -11.25 18.93
CA GLY A 307 -22.02 -11.60 20.34
C GLY A 307 -20.60 -11.31 20.84
N PRO A 308 -20.26 -11.83 22.03
CA PRO A 308 -18.93 -11.71 22.61
C PRO A 308 -17.86 -12.40 21.76
N ILE A 309 -16.65 -11.87 21.79
CA ILE A 309 -15.48 -12.37 21.09
C ILE A 309 -14.62 -13.11 22.09
N SER A 310 -14.44 -14.41 21.85
CA SER A 310 -13.68 -15.29 22.72
C SER A 310 -12.16 -15.08 22.58
N GLY A 311 -11.40 -15.54 23.58
CA GLY A 311 -9.93 -15.61 23.51
C GLY A 311 -9.45 -16.40 22.29
N GLU A 312 -10.17 -17.46 21.91
CA GLU A 312 -9.87 -18.29 20.76
C GLU A 312 -10.17 -17.58 19.44
N ASP A 313 -11.28 -16.85 19.34
CA ASP A 313 -11.60 -16.03 18.17
C ASP A 313 -10.53 -14.97 17.95
N LEU A 314 -10.16 -14.26 19.01
CA LEU A 314 -9.14 -13.23 18.92
C LEU A 314 -7.75 -13.83 18.65
N THR A 315 -7.41 -14.98 19.25
CA THR A 315 -6.13 -15.68 18.97
C THR A 315 -6.06 -16.11 17.51
N LYS A 316 -7.15 -16.66 16.97
CA LYS A 316 -7.25 -17.05 15.56
C LYS A 316 -7.12 -15.83 14.66
N ALA A 317 -7.84 -14.74 14.95
CA ALA A 317 -7.75 -13.53 14.16
C ALA A 317 -6.35 -12.91 14.17
N ILE A 318 -5.69 -12.86 15.34
CA ILE A 318 -4.29 -12.42 15.44
C ILE A 318 -3.40 -13.35 14.62
N LYS A 319 -3.59 -14.67 14.70
CA LYS A 319 -2.82 -15.62 13.89
C LYS A 319 -3.00 -15.39 12.39
N ASP A 320 -4.24 -15.25 11.93
CA ASP A 320 -4.55 -15.00 10.52
C ASP A 320 -4.04 -13.62 10.05
N GLY A 321 -4.00 -12.64 10.96
CA GLY A 321 -3.59 -11.27 10.70
C GLY A 321 -2.11 -10.94 10.94
N ILE A 322 -1.27 -11.95 11.26
CA ILE A 322 0.20 -11.79 11.34
C ILE A 322 0.97 -12.91 10.60
N SER A 323 0.25 -13.81 9.91
CA SER A 323 0.82 -15.04 9.34
C SER A 323 1.43 -14.85 7.94
N ASP A 324 1.34 -13.68 7.32
CA ASP A 324 1.76 -13.43 5.95
C ASP A 324 3.26 -13.08 5.82
N THR A 325 4.14 -13.96 6.28
CA THR A 325 5.53 -14.15 5.79
C THR A 325 6.47 -12.94 5.71
N ASP A 326 6.10 -11.76 6.18
CA ASP A 326 7.05 -10.70 6.48
C ASP A 326 7.38 -10.76 7.97
N ALA A 327 8.66 -10.56 8.30
CA ALA A 327 9.15 -10.71 9.66
C ALA A 327 8.77 -9.48 10.54
N HIS A 328 7.59 -8.89 10.36
CA HIS A 328 7.28 -7.54 10.86
C HIS A 328 6.02 -7.47 11.72
N SER A 329 5.87 -8.42 12.62
CA SER A 329 4.81 -8.38 13.63
C SER A 329 5.19 -7.57 14.86
N SER A 330 4.87 -6.27 14.91
CA SER A 330 4.85 -5.59 16.22
C SER A 330 4.14 -4.24 16.32
N THR A 331 3.98 -3.44 15.26
CA THR A 331 3.51 -2.04 15.46
C THR A 331 2.32 -1.58 14.62
N SER A 332 2.12 -2.03 13.39
CA SER A 332 0.94 -1.70 12.57
C SER A 332 -0.22 -2.65 12.86
N GLU A 333 0.01 -3.95 12.76
CA GLU A 333 -0.95 -5.02 13.09
C GLU A 333 -1.52 -4.85 14.50
N LEU A 334 -0.64 -4.71 15.50
CA LEU A 334 -1.03 -4.52 16.89
C LEU A 334 -1.96 -3.31 17.04
N LYS A 335 -1.63 -2.18 16.39
CA LYS A 335 -2.48 -0.98 16.45
C LYS A 335 -3.85 -1.22 15.83
N GLU A 336 -3.95 -2.05 14.79
CA GLU A 336 -5.24 -2.39 14.20
C GLU A 336 -6.07 -3.22 15.17
N PHE A 337 -5.49 -4.26 15.79
CA PHE A 337 -6.15 -5.06 16.82
C PHE A 337 -6.51 -4.24 18.07
N GLU A 338 -5.63 -3.34 18.54
CA GLU A 338 -5.90 -2.43 19.67
C GLU A 338 -7.04 -1.47 19.37
N LYS A 339 -7.05 -0.88 18.18
CA LYS A 339 -8.09 0.04 17.74
C LYS A 339 -9.43 -0.66 17.56
N TRP A 340 -9.41 -1.86 16.98
CA TRP A 340 -10.60 -2.69 16.86
C TRP A 340 -11.13 -3.10 18.24
N ALA A 341 -10.26 -3.55 19.13
CA ALA A 341 -10.58 -3.92 20.50
C ALA A 341 -11.16 -2.76 21.32
N ALA A 342 -10.59 -1.56 21.20
CA ALA A 342 -11.10 -0.36 21.87
C ALA A 342 -12.52 0.03 21.43
N LYS A 343 -12.86 -0.21 20.16
CA LYS A 343 -14.22 0.02 19.65
C LYS A 343 -15.21 -1.08 20.03
N ASN A 344 -14.71 -2.29 20.26
CA ASN A 344 -15.49 -3.49 20.57
C ASN A 344 -15.30 -3.95 22.02
N GLU A 345 -14.95 -3.05 22.95
CA GLU A 345 -14.55 -3.42 24.30
C GLU A 345 -15.63 -4.22 25.05
N SER A 346 -16.90 -3.86 24.84
CA SER A 346 -18.06 -4.55 25.42
C SER A 346 -18.28 -5.97 24.87
N ARG A 347 -17.65 -6.30 23.74
CA ARG A 347 -17.71 -7.63 23.13
C ARG A 347 -16.55 -8.52 23.59
N LEU A 348 -15.46 -7.97 24.11
CA LEU A 348 -14.30 -8.79 24.49
C LEU A 348 -14.53 -9.55 25.79
N THR A 349 -14.39 -10.87 25.75
CA THR A 349 -14.34 -11.68 26.98
C THR A 349 -13.09 -11.34 27.79
N PRO A 350 -13.06 -11.62 29.11
CA PRO A 350 -11.85 -11.47 29.92
C PRO A 350 -10.64 -12.21 29.32
N GLU A 351 -10.86 -13.37 28.73
CA GLU A 351 -9.83 -14.18 28.07
C GLU A 351 -9.32 -13.49 26.80
N ALA A 352 -10.21 -12.95 25.96
CA ALA A 352 -9.81 -12.15 24.81
C ALA A 352 -8.99 -10.92 25.22
N LYS A 353 -9.31 -10.28 26.35
CA LYS A 353 -8.50 -9.18 26.88
C LYS A 353 -7.09 -9.64 27.28
N GLU A 354 -6.94 -10.82 27.87
CA GLU A 354 -5.61 -11.39 28.19
C GLU A 354 -4.85 -11.86 26.94
N VAL A 355 -5.54 -12.33 25.90
CA VAL A 355 -4.94 -12.60 24.57
C VAL A 355 -4.36 -11.31 23.98
N LEU A 356 -5.13 -10.22 23.93
CA LEU A 356 -4.67 -8.93 23.42
C LEU A 356 -3.47 -8.40 24.22
N LYS A 357 -3.54 -8.49 25.55
CA LYS A 357 -2.44 -8.09 26.44
C LYS A 357 -1.18 -8.92 26.22
N THR A 358 -1.33 -10.21 25.94
CA THR A 358 -0.20 -11.09 25.60
C THR A 358 0.44 -10.66 24.29
N TYR A 359 -0.37 -10.28 23.29
CA TYR A 359 0.13 -9.72 22.03
C TYR A 359 0.90 -8.42 22.28
N GLN A 360 0.32 -7.48 23.03
CA GLN A 360 0.96 -6.20 23.38
C GLN A 360 2.33 -6.40 24.05
N GLN A 361 2.43 -7.35 24.97
CA GLN A 361 3.68 -7.67 25.66
C GLN A 361 4.73 -8.25 24.71
N ALA A 362 4.33 -9.17 23.83
CA ALA A 362 5.23 -9.79 22.86
C ALA A 362 5.74 -8.77 21.84
N ALA A 363 4.84 -7.97 21.27
CA ALA A 363 5.16 -6.89 20.34
C ALA A 363 6.06 -5.82 20.97
N LYS A 364 5.79 -5.41 22.22
CA LYS A 364 6.64 -4.46 22.95
C LYS A 364 8.04 -5.02 23.19
N LYS A 365 8.16 -6.32 23.46
CA LYS A 365 9.46 -6.98 23.67
C LYS A 365 10.28 -7.05 22.38
N ALA A 366 9.61 -7.32 21.25
CA ALA A 366 10.25 -7.38 19.94
C ALA A 366 10.73 -6.00 19.44
N GLY A 367 9.97 -4.94 19.74
CA GLY A 367 10.33 -3.58 19.30
C GLY A 367 10.15 -3.40 17.79
N PRO A 368 10.82 -2.41 17.16
CA PRO A 368 10.58 -2.02 15.77
C PRO A 368 11.03 -3.05 14.74
N GLU A 369 11.83 -4.04 15.13
CA GLU A 369 12.31 -5.09 14.22
C GLU A 369 11.28 -6.21 13.99
N GLY A 370 10.19 -6.25 14.77
CA GLY A 370 9.14 -7.28 14.68
C GLY A 370 9.49 -8.56 15.44
N MET A 371 8.50 -9.44 15.67
CA MET A 371 8.75 -10.72 16.33
C MET A 371 9.37 -11.72 15.36
N THR A 372 10.38 -12.46 15.82
CA THR A 372 10.86 -13.65 15.11
C THR A 372 9.80 -14.76 15.14
N GLN A 373 9.86 -15.72 14.20
CA GLN A 373 8.95 -16.88 14.19
C GLN A 373 8.90 -17.59 15.55
N LYS A 374 10.04 -17.77 16.21
CA LYS A 374 10.14 -18.42 17.52
C LYS A 374 9.44 -17.61 18.62
N GLU A 375 9.47 -16.29 18.53
CA GLU A 375 8.78 -15.40 19.47
C GLU A 375 7.27 -15.37 19.21
N ALA A 376 6.86 -15.36 17.95
CA ALA A 376 5.46 -15.50 17.56
C ALA A 376 4.88 -16.85 18.03
N ASP A 377 5.59 -17.96 17.81
CA ASP A 377 5.17 -19.29 18.28
C ASP A 377 5.03 -19.34 19.82
N ALA A 378 5.97 -18.71 20.54
CA ALA A 378 5.93 -18.64 21.99
C ALA A 378 4.78 -17.74 22.50
N MET A 379 4.46 -16.67 21.76
CA MET A 379 3.30 -15.82 22.03
C MET A 379 2.00 -16.60 21.80
N PHE A 380 1.84 -17.28 20.67
CA PHE A 380 0.65 -18.08 20.38
C PHE A 380 0.46 -19.20 21.38
N LYS A 381 1.54 -19.88 21.78
CA LYS A 381 1.47 -20.90 22.84
C LYS A 381 0.96 -20.34 24.18
N LYS A 382 1.25 -19.08 24.49
CA LYS A 382 0.67 -18.41 25.67
C LYS A 382 -0.78 -18.02 25.45
N MET A 383 -1.12 -17.51 24.27
CA MET A 383 -2.50 -17.17 23.88
C MET A 383 -3.44 -18.37 23.94
N ASP A 384 -2.97 -19.54 23.50
CA ASP A 384 -3.69 -20.82 23.58
C ASP A 384 -4.04 -21.24 25.01
N GLY A 385 -3.41 -20.64 26.03
CA GLY A 385 -3.74 -20.82 27.43
C GLY A 385 -4.95 -20.00 27.91
N PHE A 386 -5.39 -19.01 27.14
CA PHE A 386 -6.54 -18.15 27.47
C PHE A 386 -7.79 -18.60 26.70
N LYS A 387 -8.21 -19.84 26.97
CA LYS A 387 -9.42 -20.40 26.38
C LYS A 387 -10.67 -19.90 27.09
N THR A 388 -11.61 -19.38 26.32
CA THR A 388 -12.96 -19.07 26.76
C THR A 388 -13.75 -20.35 26.95
N PHE A 389 -13.63 -21.28 26.00
CA PHE A 389 -14.29 -22.56 25.96
C PHE A 389 -13.26 -23.69 25.95
N HIS A 390 -13.40 -24.61 26.89
CA HIS A 390 -12.52 -25.76 27.00
C HIS A 390 -13.05 -26.95 26.20
N ASP A 391 -14.35 -26.98 25.91
CA ASP A 391 -15.01 -27.98 25.08
C ASP A 391 -15.46 -27.40 23.72
N SER A 392 -15.18 -28.15 22.63
CA SER A 392 -15.45 -27.69 21.27
C SER A 392 -16.90 -27.85 20.83
N SER A 393 -17.60 -28.92 21.25
CA SER A 393 -19.01 -29.13 20.87
C SER A 393 -19.91 -28.15 21.60
N MET A 394 -19.59 -27.86 22.86
CA MET A 394 -20.24 -26.81 23.64
C MET A 394 -19.97 -25.41 23.08
N ARG A 395 -18.73 -25.12 22.66
CA ARG A 395 -18.40 -23.86 21.96
C ARG A 395 -19.29 -23.66 20.73
N ASP A 396 -19.33 -24.64 19.82
CA ASP A 396 -20.11 -24.55 18.58
C ASP A 396 -21.61 -24.37 18.85
N ALA A 397 -22.13 -24.99 19.92
CA ALA A 397 -23.52 -24.86 20.32
C ALA A 397 -23.85 -23.45 20.86
N LEU A 398 -22.97 -22.88 21.67
CA LEU A 398 -23.15 -21.56 22.28
C LEU A 398 -22.87 -20.41 21.30
N GLU A 399 -21.89 -20.53 20.41
CA GLU A 399 -21.65 -19.57 19.32
C GLU A 399 -22.87 -19.45 18.39
N GLY A 400 -23.61 -20.56 18.19
CA GLY A 400 -24.88 -20.55 17.47
C GLY A 400 -25.93 -19.62 18.11
N LEU A 401 -25.88 -19.42 19.42
CA LEU A 401 -26.75 -18.48 20.13
C LEU A 401 -26.25 -17.03 20.01
N ASP A 402 -24.94 -16.83 19.89
CA ASP A 402 -24.35 -15.52 19.72
C ASP A 402 -24.68 -14.87 18.37
N ALA A 403 -24.83 -15.69 17.32
CA ALA A 403 -25.41 -15.31 16.03
C ALA A 403 -26.84 -14.72 16.12
N LYS A 404 -27.60 -15.05 17.18
CA LYS A 404 -29.01 -14.64 17.33
C LYS A 404 -29.13 -13.22 17.88
N LYS A 405 -29.74 -12.32 17.11
CA LYS A 405 -30.04 -10.96 17.56
C LYS A 405 -31.13 -10.95 18.63
N GLY A 406 -30.91 -10.20 19.71
CA GLY A 406 -31.90 -9.98 20.77
C GLY A 406 -31.79 -10.94 21.95
N LYS A 407 -32.93 -11.17 22.62
CA LYS A 407 -33.01 -12.03 23.81
C LYS A 407 -32.95 -13.51 23.41
N ILE A 408 -32.29 -14.30 24.25
CA ILE A 408 -32.18 -15.76 24.14
C ILE A 408 -33.25 -16.39 25.02
N SER A 409 -34.15 -17.15 24.40
CA SER A 409 -35.25 -17.83 25.11
C SER A 409 -34.77 -19.11 25.81
N GLY A 410 -35.57 -19.63 26.73
CA GLY A 410 -35.29 -20.93 27.34
C GLY A 410 -35.16 -22.06 26.32
N ASN A 411 -36.00 -22.06 25.27
CA ASN A 411 -35.95 -23.06 24.22
C ASN A 411 -34.63 -23.01 23.43
N ASP A 412 -34.15 -21.79 23.14
CA ASP A 412 -32.87 -21.60 22.44
C ASP A 412 -31.71 -22.16 23.28
N LEU A 413 -31.64 -21.79 24.55
CA LEU A 413 -30.58 -22.25 25.44
C LEU A 413 -30.65 -23.75 25.72
N THR A 414 -31.86 -24.30 25.86
CA THR A 414 -32.07 -25.74 26.04
C THR A 414 -31.57 -26.52 24.82
N ALA A 415 -31.87 -26.04 23.61
CA ALA A 415 -31.42 -26.69 22.39
C ALA A 415 -29.89 -26.64 22.24
N ALA A 416 -29.26 -25.53 22.63
CA ALA A 416 -27.80 -25.43 22.65
C ALA A 416 -27.16 -26.40 23.65
N ILE A 417 -27.69 -26.49 24.87
CA ILE A 417 -27.19 -27.44 25.89
C ILE A 417 -27.41 -28.90 25.44
N GLU A 418 -28.58 -29.22 24.88
CA GLU A 418 -28.87 -30.57 24.35
C GLU A 418 -27.92 -30.97 23.22
N LYS A 419 -27.51 -30.00 22.39
CA LYS A 419 -26.54 -30.23 21.30
C LYS A 419 -25.10 -30.32 21.81
N GLY A 420 -24.71 -29.40 22.70
CA GLY A 420 -23.33 -29.25 23.17
C GLY A 420 -22.95 -30.35 24.16
N ALA A 421 -23.83 -30.72 25.08
CA ALA A 421 -23.57 -31.76 26.10
C ALA A 421 -24.12 -33.14 25.74
N GLY A 422 -24.63 -33.29 24.50
CA GLY A 422 -25.34 -34.47 24.04
C GLY A 422 -24.46 -35.52 23.35
N ASP A 423 -23.18 -35.25 23.12
CA ASP A 423 -22.25 -36.22 22.55
C ASP A 423 -21.81 -37.30 23.57
N LEU A 424 -22.19 -37.12 24.84
CA LEU A 424 -22.01 -38.08 25.94
C LEU A 424 -20.54 -38.46 26.16
N ASP A 425 -19.62 -37.53 25.89
CA ASP A 425 -18.17 -37.74 26.09
C ASP A 425 -17.76 -37.85 27.58
N GLY A 426 -18.71 -37.59 28.48
CA GLY A 426 -18.53 -37.66 29.94
C GLY A 426 -18.13 -36.34 30.59
N ASN A 427 -18.31 -35.19 29.91
CA ASN A 427 -17.95 -33.87 30.42
C ASN A 427 -19.14 -32.93 30.70
N ALA A 428 -20.38 -33.42 30.59
CA ALA A 428 -21.61 -32.66 30.85
C ALA A 428 -21.72 -32.01 32.22
N ALA A 429 -21.03 -32.52 33.25
CA ALA A 429 -20.95 -31.92 34.57
C ALA A 429 -19.59 -31.24 34.83
N GLY A 430 -18.64 -31.30 33.91
CA GLY A 430 -17.30 -30.76 34.02
C GLY A 430 -17.10 -29.56 33.11
N THR A 431 -16.39 -29.79 32.01
CA THR A 431 -15.96 -28.77 31.06
C THR A 431 -17.14 -28.06 30.40
N GLU A 432 -18.08 -28.82 29.85
CA GLU A 432 -19.27 -28.31 29.14
C GLU A 432 -20.17 -27.45 30.04
N PHE A 433 -20.34 -27.90 31.29
CA PHE A 433 -21.07 -27.13 32.30
C PHE A 433 -20.35 -25.82 32.62
N THR A 434 -19.03 -25.86 32.83
CA THR A 434 -18.22 -24.68 33.12
C THR A 434 -18.32 -23.65 31.99
N ASP A 435 -18.21 -24.11 30.76
CA ASP A 435 -18.33 -23.31 29.54
C ASP A 435 -19.73 -22.70 29.39
N THR A 436 -20.79 -23.48 29.64
CA THR A 436 -22.16 -22.99 29.62
C THR A 436 -22.40 -21.92 30.68
N MET A 437 -21.93 -22.13 31.92
CA MET A 437 -22.07 -21.15 32.99
C MET A 437 -21.31 -19.86 32.70
N LYS A 438 -20.12 -19.98 32.11
CA LYS A 438 -19.31 -18.82 31.71
C LYS A 438 -20.01 -18.01 30.62
N TRP A 439 -20.51 -18.67 29.57
CA TRP A 439 -21.28 -18.02 28.51
C TRP A 439 -22.56 -17.36 29.05
N ALA A 440 -23.30 -18.06 29.91
CA ALA A 440 -24.53 -17.54 30.50
C ALA A 440 -24.28 -16.29 31.37
N ARG A 441 -23.16 -16.24 32.10
CA ARG A 441 -22.74 -15.05 32.87
C ARG A 441 -22.38 -13.88 31.94
N GLN A 442 -21.65 -14.14 30.87
CA GLN A 442 -21.27 -13.11 29.88
C GLN A 442 -22.47 -12.58 29.09
N ASN A 443 -23.50 -13.40 28.90
CA ASN A 443 -24.71 -13.06 28.15
C ASN A 443 -25.94 -12.88 29.05
N TYR A 444 -25.76 -12.63 30.35
CA TYR A 444 -26.86 -12.66 31.33
C TYR A 444 -28.00 -11.68 30.99
N ASP A 445 -27.65 -10.51 30.46
CA ASP A 445 -28.62 -9.50 30.02
C ASP A 445 -29.40 -9.91 28.77
N ARG A 446 -28.90 -10.89 28.00
CA ARG A 446 -29.61 -11.45 26.84
C ARG A 446 -30.56 -12.57 27.23
N LEU A 447 -30.41 -13.19 28.40
CA LEU A 447 -31.26 -14.31 28.83
C LEU A 447 -32.66 -13.84 29.24
N THR A 448 -33.71 -14.48 28.72
CA THR A 448 -35.07 -14.33 29.27
C THR A 448 -35.16 -14.96 30.67
N PRO A 449 -36.19 -14.65 31.48
CA PRO A 449 -36.40 -15.32 32.76
C PRO A 449 -36.43 -16.85 32.67
N GLU A 450 -36.97 -17.40 31.58
CA GLU A 450 -37.03 -18.83 31.32
C GLU A 450 -35.63 -19.40 30.99
N ALA A 451 -34.83 -18.68 30.19
CA ALA A 451 -33.45 -19.08 29.93
C ALA A 451 -32.60 -19.09 31.21
N LYS A 452 -32.84 -18.16 32.15
CA LYS A 452 -32.18 -18.19 33.46
C LYS A 452 -32.56 -19.45 34.25
N LYS A 453 -33.82 -19.88 34.21
CA LYS A 453 -34.24 -21.15 34.83
C LYS A 453 -33.59 -22.37 34.17
N VAL A 454 -33.31 -22.33 32.86
CA VAL A 454 -32.56 -23.38 32.16
C VAL A 454 -31.13 -23.48 32.71
N VAL A 455 -30.47 -22.34 32.94
CA VAL A 455 -29.15 -22.29 33.61
C VAL A 455 -29.23 -22.93 35.00
N ASP A 456 -30.20 -22.53 35.81
CA ASP A 456 -30.40 -23.08 37.17
C ASP A 456 -30.64 -24.60 37.14
N THR A 457 -31.36 -25.07 36.11
CA THR A 457 -31.65 -26.50 35.92
C THR A 457 -30.38 -27.26 35.55
N TYR A 458 -29.53 -26.70 34.69
CA TYR A 458 -28.25 -27.33 34.38
C TYR A 458 -27.37 -27.42 35.64
N GLU A 459 -27.24 -26.32 36.38
CA GLU A 459 -26.47 -26.27 37.62
C GLU A 459 -26.90 -27.32 38.63
N LYS A 460 -28.21 -27.49 38.84
CA LYS A 460 -28.77 -28.53 39.72
C LYS A 460 -28.28 -29.94 39.37
N TYR A 461 -28.24 -30.30 38.09
CA TYR A 461 -27.85 -31.64 37.66
C TYR A 461 -26.33 -31.82 37.61
N ALA A 462 -25.60 -30.82 37.09
CA ALA A 462 -24.15 -30.83 37.04
C ALA A 462 -23.54 -30.92 38.45
N THR A 463 -23.99 -30.09 39.39
CA THR A 463 -23.49 -30.10 40.78
C THR A 463 -23.77 -31.43 41.49
N ARG A 464 -24.92 -32.07 41.21
CA ARG A 464 -25.24 -33.40 41.74
C ARG A 464 -24.27 -34.47 41.23
N SER A 465 -23.94 -34.44 39.95
CA SER A 465 -22.94 -35.33 39.35
C SER A 465 -21.54 -35.07 39.88
N GLN A 466 -21.14 -33.79 39.99
CA GLN A 466 -19.86 -33.38 40.56
C GLN A 466 -19.72 -33.84 42.03
N ALA A 467 -20.78 -33.73 42.82
CA ALA A 467 -20.80 -34.20 44.21
C ALA A 467 -20.61 -35.73 44.33
N GLN A 468 -20.90 -36.48 43.27
CA GLN A 468 -20.65 -37.92 43.16
C GLN A 468 -19.27 -38.23 42.56
N GLY A 469 -18.43 -37.21 42.31
CA GLY A 469 -17.11 -37.33 41.71
C GLY A 469 -17.14 -37.56 40.19
N SER A 470 -18.30 -37.36 39.54
CA SER A 470 -18.46 -37.55 38.10
C SER A 470 -18.32 -36.22 37.35
N THR A 471 -17.54 -36.23 36.28
CA THR A 471 -17.46 -35.13 35.30
C THR A 471 -18.59 -35.19 34.27
N GLY A 472 -19.33 -36.31 34.20
CA GLY A 472 -20.46 -36.49 33.31
C GLY A 472 -21.80 -36.55 34.05
N ILE A 473 -22.87 -36.17 33.38
CA ILE A 473 -24.24 -36.40 33.85
C ILE A 473 -24.70 -37.76 33.31
N ASP A 474 -25.08 -38.67 34.21
CA ASP A 474 -25.61 -39.99 33.83
C ASP A 474 -26.76 -39.83 32.81
N GLN A 475 -26.80 -40.69 31.78
CA GLN A 475 -27.74 -40.56 30.66
C GLN A 475 -29.21 -40.45 31.11
N LYS A 476 -29.61 -41.17 32.17
CA LYS A 476 -30.97 -41.08 32.71
C LYS A 476 -31.23 -39.72 33.34
N ASP A 477 -30.26 -39.17 34.04
CA ASP A 477 -30.36 -37.87 34.67
C ASP A 477 -30.19 -36.73 33.66
N PHE A 478 -29.38 -36.89 32.61
CA PHE A 478 -29.28 -35.98 31.48
C PHE A 478 -30.62 -35.85 30.73
N LYS A 479 -31.27 -36.99 30.44
CA LYS A 479 -32.61 -36.98 29.84
C LYS A 479 -33.65 -36.27 30.72
N LYS A 480 -33.57 -36.45 32.05
CA LYS A 480 -34.45 -35.72 32.98
C LYS A 480 -34.15 -34.23 32.98
N MET A 481 -32.88 -33.85 33.00
CA MET A 481 -32.42 -32.47 32.93
C MET A 481 -32.98 -31.78 31.68
N ILE A 482 -32.79 -32.36 30.50
CA ILE A 482 -33.32 -31.79 29.24
C ILE A 482 -34.85 -31.68 29.27
N ASN A 483 -35.56 -32.67 29.82
CA ASN A 483 -37.03 -32.59 29.95
C ASN A 483 -37.48 -31.49 30.91
N GLU A 484 -36.78 -31.30 32.04
CA GLU A 484 -37.04 -30.22 33.00
C GLU A 484 -36.74 -28.85 32.36
N MET A 485 -35.64 -28.73 31.61
CA MET A 485 -35.30 -27.53 30.82
C MET A 485 -36.38 -27.20 29.79
N LYS A 486 -36.87 -28.19 29.03
CA LYS A 486 -37.98 -28.03 28.07
C LYS A 486 -39.26 -27.56 28.76
N PHE A 487 -39.53 -28.05 29.97
CA PHE A 487 -40.69 -27.64 30.76
C PHE A 487 -40.58 -26.19 31.26
N VAL A 488 -39.43 -25.79 31.83
CA VAL A 488 -39.24 -24.41 32.33
C VAL A 488 -39.11 -23.39 31.20
N SER A 489 -38.72 -23.83 30.00
CA SER A 489 -38.65 -23.01 28.79
C SER A 489 -40.02 -22.66 28.20
N ASN A 490 -41.04 -23.47 28.48
CA ASN A 490 -42.41 -23.24 28.04
C ASN A 490 -43.39 -23.63 29.16
N PRO A 491 -43.45 -22.84 30.25
CA PRO A 491 -44.34 -23.13 31.36
C PRO A 491 -45.78 -23.11 30.85
N ARG A 492 -46.53 -24.19 31.08
CA ARG A 492 -47.95 -24.24 30.72
C ARG A 492 -48.65 -23.03 31.35
N PRO A 493 -49.54 -22.32 30.62
CA PRO A 493 -50.30 -21.23 31.21
C PRO A 493 -51.03 -21.75 32.44
N THR A 494 -50.83 -21.08 33.57
CA THR A 494 -51.57 -21.36 34.80
C THR A 494 -53.05 -21.23 34.46
N ARG A 495 -53.79 -22.33 34.61
CA ARG A 495 -55.25 -22.30 34.46
C ARG A 495 -55.77 -21.18 35.36
N PRO A 496 -56.57 -20.22 34.86
CA PRO A 496 -57.15 -19.21 35.70
C PRO A 496 -57.95 -19.91 36.81
N VAL A 497 -57.53 -19.67 38.05
CA VAL A 497 -58.28 -20.09 39.23
C VAL A 497 -59.46 -19.13 39.29
N PHE A 498 -60.59 -19.54 38.72
CA PHE A 498 -61.84 -18.85 38.96
C PHE A 498 -62.19 -19.07 40.43
N TYR A 499 -61.93 -18.07 41.26
CA TYR A 499 -62.58 -17.97 42.56
C TYR A 499 -64.07 -17.76 42.27
N ALA A 500 -64.90 -18.75 42.61
CA ALA A 500 -66.34 -18.56 42.64
C ALA A 500 -66.65 -17.48 43.68
N ALA A 501 -67.32 -16.42 43.24
CA ALA A 501 -67.76 -15.30 44.06
C ALA A 501 -68.93 -15.69 44.98
#